data_AF-A0A349S411-F1
#
_entry.id   AF-A0A349S411-F1
#
_cell.length_a   1.000
_cell.length_b   1.000
_cell.length_c   1.000
_cell.angle_alpha   90.00
_cell.angle_beta   90.00
_cell.angle_gamma   90.00
#
_symmetry.space_group_name_H-M   'P 1'
#
loop_
_entity.id
_entity.type
_entity.pdbx_description
1 polymer ?
#
loop_
_entity_poly.entity_id
_entity_poly.type
_entity_poly.pdbx_seq_one_letter_code
_entity_poly.pdbx_strand_id
1 'polypeptide(L)' 'ATYQQGISCPHCYHTTSPEQKKRFAEREKQMQLAQQRGQCHIGDTANHYNDINRHKKRALMTNARDSSLKK' A
#
# COMPACT_ATOMS: atom_id res chain seq x y z
N ALA A 1 -23.22 -19.86 2.89
CA ALA A 1 -22.15 -18.97 3.39
C ALA A 1 -22.67 -17.53 3.37
N THR A 2 -22.57 -16.80 4.48
CA THR A 2 -23.06 -15.40 4.64
C THR A 2 -21.96 -14.35 4.47
N TYR A 3 -20.70 -14.77 4.37
CA TYR A 3 -19.57 -13.88 4.11
C TYR A 3 -19.18 -13.90 2.63
N GLN A 4 -18.90 -12.72 2.09
CA GLN A 4 -18.33 -12.52 0.76
C GLN A 4 -17.40 -11.30 0.81
N GLN A 5 -16.10 -11.51 0.56
CA GLN A 5 -15.08 -10.47 0.65
C GLN A 5 -15.45 -9.25 -0.19
N GLY A 6 -15.31 -8.05 0.39
CA GLY A 6 -15.63 -6.78 -0.25
C GLY A 6 -17.13 -6.50 -0.47
N ILE A 7 -18.02 -7.48 -0.18
CA ILE A 7 -19.44 -7.43 -0.56
C ILE A 7 -20.37 -7.57 0.65
N SER A 8 -20.14 -8.54 1.55
CA SER A 8 -20.96 -8.72 2.75
C SER A 8 -20.23 -9.48 3.84
N CYS A 9 -20.49 -9.12 5.10
CA CYS A 9 -20.10 -9.89 6.27
C CYS A 9 -21.33 -10.61 6.85
N PRO A 10 -21.16 -11.57 7.79
CA PRO A 10 -22.28 -12.26 8.42
C PRO A 10 -23.34 -11.33 9.03
N HIS A 11 -22.92 -10.13 9.47
CA HIS A 11 -23.80 -9.13 10.05
C HIS A 11 -24.59 -8.33 8.98
N CYS A 12 -23.97 -8.04 7.83
CA CYS A 12 -24.58 -7.21 6.78
C CYS A 12 -25.31 -8.01 5.69
N TYR A 13 -25.16 -9.34 5.66
CA TYR A 13 -25.69 -10.18 4.58
C TYR A 13 -27.21 -10.09 4.43
N HIS A 14 -27.95 -10.00 5.53
CA HIS A 14 -29.41 -9.93 5.53
C HIS A 14 -29.96 -8.49 5.49
N THR A 15 -29.13 -7.49 5.75
CA THR A 15 -29.53 -6.07 5.80
C THR A 15 -29.24 -5.32 4.51
N THR A 16 -28.41 -5.88 3.62
CA THR A 16 -28.03 -5.26 2.35
C THR A 16 -28.90 -5.76 1.19
N SER A 17 -29.44 -4.82 0.41
CA SER A 17 -30.25 -5.13 -0.75
C SER A 17 -29.43 -5.76 -1.89
N PRO A 18 -30.07 -6.48 -2.83
CA PRO A 18 -29.37 -7.05 -3.98
C PRO A 18 -28.61 -6.00 -4.82
N GLU A 19 -29.17 -4.80 -4.96
CA GLU A 19 -28.52 -3.69 -5.68
C GLU A 19 -27.29 -3.15 -4.94
N GLN A 20 -27.36 -3.02 -3.62
CA GLN A 20 -26.20 -2.63 -2.81
C GLN A 20 -25.07 -3.64 -2.96
N LYS A 21 -25.38 -4.95 -2.89
CA LYS A 21 -24.40 -6.03 -3.09
C LYS A 21 -23.74 -5.97 -4.46
N LYS A 22 -24.49 -5.67 -5.53
CA LYS A 22 -23.94 -5.47 -6.89
C LYS A 22 -22.93 -4.31 -6.93
N ARG A 23 -23.27 -3.17 -6.33
CA ARG A 23 -22.35 -2.00 -6.26
C ARG A 23 -21.08 -2.32 -5.48
N PHE A 24 -21.19 -3.04 -4.37
CA PHE A 24 -20.02 -3.45 -3.57
C PHE A 24 -19.14 -4.42 -4.34
N ALA A 25 -19.73 -5.36 -5.08
CA ALA A 25 -18.99 -6.30 -5.92
C ALA A 25 -18.20 -5.58 -7.02
N GLU A 26 -18.81 -4.60 -7.68
CA GLU A 26 -18.12 -3.80 -8.68
C GLU A 26 -17.00 -2.97 -8.07
N ARG A 27 -17.22 -2.36 -6.90
CA ARG A 27 -16.17 -1.63 -6.17
C ARG A 27 -14.97 -2.52 -5.83
N GLU A 28 -15.23 -3.71 -5.27
CA GLU A 28 -14.18 -4.69 -4.95
C GLU A 28 -13.41 -5.10 -6.20
N LYS A 29 -14.10 -5.36 -7.31
CA LYS A 29 -13.48 -5.66 -8.60
C LYS A 29 -12.56 -4.53 -9.08
N GLN A 30 -12.99 -3.29 -9.01
CA GLN A 30 -12.16 -2.14 -9.40
C GLN A 30 -10.93 -2.00 -8.50
N MET A 31 -11.06 -2.24 -7.20
CA MET A 31 -9.92 -2.25 -6.26
C MET A 31 -8.92 -3.36 -6.59
N GLN A 32 -9.40 -4.58 -6.85
CA GLN A 32 -8.55 -5.71 -7.23
C GLN A 32 -7.83 -5.45 -8.56
N LEU A 33 -8.53 -4.89 -9.56
CA LEU A 33 -7.92 -4.51 -10.83
C LEU A 33 -6.86 -3.42 -10.65
N ALA A 34 -7.11 -2.41 -9.81
CA ALA A 34 -6.12 -1.39 -9.50
C ALA A 34 -4.88 -1.98 -8.83
N GLN A 35 -5.06 -2.92 -7.89
CA GLN A 35 -3.97 -3.63 -7.24
C GLN A 35 -3.18 -4.53 -8.20
N GLN A 36 -3.88 -5.28 -9.07
CA GLN A 36 -3.26 -6.11 -10.11
C GLN A 36 -2.50 -5.29 -11.14
N ARG A 37 -3.00 -4.12 -11.51
CA ARG A 37 -2.32 -3.21 -12.43
C ARG A 37 -1.02 -2.68 -11.85
N GLY A 38 -0.81 -2.77 -10.54
CA GLY A 38 0.47 -2.47 -9.89
C GLY A 38 0.99 -1.07 -10.22
N GLN A 39 0.09 -0.14 -10.55
CA GLN A 39 0.50 1.23 -10.81
C GLN A 39 1.10 1.78 -9.52
N CYS A 40 2.23 2.48 -9.68
CA CYS A 40 2.97 3.14 -8.62
C CYS A 40 1.99 3.76 -7.60
N HIS A 41 2.01 3.26 -6.36
CA HIS A 41 1.11 3.72 -5.31
C HIS A 41 1.36 5.19 -5.04
N ILE A 42 0.33 5.92 -4.58
CA ILE A 42 0.52 7.30 -4.11
C ILE A 42 1.55 7.26 -2.98
N GLY A 43 2.72 7.85 -3.23
CA GLY A 43 3.84 7.87 -2.29
C GLY A 43 4.99 6.92 -2.60
N ASP A 44 4.87 6.02 -3.58
CA ASP A 44 6.00 5.14 -3.97
C ASP A 44 7.19 5.94 -4.48
N THR A 45 6.94 7.02 -5.22
CA THR A 45 7.99 7.96 -5.65
C THR A 45 8.66 8.64 -4.45
N ALA A 46 7.88 9.10 -3.47
CA ALA A 46 8.39 9.70 -2.25
C ALA A 46 9.20 8.70 -1.41
N ASN A 47 8.72 7.45 -1.29
CA ASN A 47 9.40 6.36 -0.60
C ASN A 47 10.75 6.05 -1.26
N HIS A 48 10.78 5.98 -2.59
CA HIS A 48 12.01 5.78 -3.36
C HIS A 48 13.06 6.86 -3.06
N TYR A 49 12.68 8.15 -3.08
CA TYR A 49 13.60 9.23 -2.74
C TYR A 49 14.04 9.22 -1.27
N ASN A 50 13.15 8.85 -0.36
CA ASN A 50 13.48 8.71 1.07
C ASN A 50 14.55 7.63 1.30
N ASP A 51 14.44 6.50 0.61
CA ASP A 51 15.42 5.41 0.70
C ASP A 51 16.78 5.85 0.15
N ILE A 52 16.81 6.52 -1.01
CA ILE A 52 18.05 7.09 -1.57
C ILE A 52 18.72 8.03 -0.56
N ASN A 53 17.94 8.93 0.06
CA ASN A 53 18.48 9.89 1.02
C ASN A 53 19.00 9.21 2.29
N ARG A 54 18.35 8.14 2.75
CA ARG A 54 18.82 7.33 3.88
C ARG A 54 20.18 6.69 3.57
N HIS A 55 20.35 6.12 2.39
CA HIS A 55 21.62 5.53 1.95
C HIS A 55 22.74 6.58 1.87
N LYS A 56 22.45 7.74 1.25
CA LYS A 56 23.41 8.86 1.16
C LYS A 56 23.85 9.33 2.55
N LYS A 57 22.90 9.58 3.46
CA LYS A 57 23.21 10.01 4.83
C LYS A 57 24.08 8.99 5.56
N ARG A 58 23.79 7.69 5.42
CA ARG A 58 24.59 6.63 6.04
C ARG A 58 26.02 6.61 5.52
N ALA A 59 26.23 6.73 4.21
CA ALA A 59 27.55 6.79 3.60
C ALA A 59 28.36 8.03 4.06
N LEU A 60 27.71 9.18 4.21
CA LEU A 60 28.35 10.38 4.76
C LEU A 60 28.81 10.16 6.20
N MET A 61 28.00 9.50 7.02
CA MET A 61 28.33 9.20 8.42
C MET A 61 29.48 8.20 8.54
N THR A 62 29.53 7.16 7.70
CA THR A 62 30.67 6.22 7.68
C THR A 62 31.96 6.91 7.28
N ASN A 63 31.91 7.74 6.22
CA ASN A 63 33.08 8.49 5.77
C ASN A 63 33.60 9.46 6.85
N ALA A 64 32.69 10.18 7.52
CA ALA A 64 33.06 11.09 8.61
C ALA A 64 33.72 10.35 9.79
N ARG A 65 33.21 9.16 10.14
CA ARG A 65 33.82 8.29 11.16
C ARG A 65 35.21 7.85 10.76
N ASP A 66 35.39 7.36 9.54
CA ASP A 66 36.69 6.88 9.04
C ASP A 66 37.73 8.01 8.96
N SER A 67 37.32 9.21 8.53
CA SER A 67 38.17 10.39 8.55
C SER A 67 38.60 10.79 9.97
N SER A 68 37.75 10.56 10.98
CA SER A 68 38.09 10.81 12.38
C SER A 68 39.04 9.77 12.97
N LEU A 69 39.03 8.53 12.47
CA LEU A 69 39.92 7.45 12.92
C LEU A 69 41.32 7.52 12.25
N LYS A 70 41.44 8.24 11.14
CA LYS A 70 42.69 8.45 10.39
C LYS A 70 43.44 9.74 10.77
N LYS A 71 42.86 10.56 11.66
CA LYS A 71 43.54 11.69 12.31
C LYS A 71 44.18 11.22 13.60
#